data_AF-A0A9P7K9F3-F1
#
_entry.id   AF-A0A9P7K9F3-F1
#
_cell.length_a   1.000
_cell.length_b   1.000
_cell.length_c   1.000
_cell.angle_alpha   90.00
_cell.angle_beta   90.00
_cell.angle_gamma   90.00
#
_symmetry.space_group_name_H-M   'P 1'
#
loop_
_entity.id
_entity.type
_entity.pdbx_description
1 polymer ?
#
loop_
_entity_poly.entity_id
_entity_poly.type
_entity_poly.pdbx_seq_one_letter_code
_entity_poly.pdbx_strand_id
1 'polypeptide(L)'
;TVSIMKELFGDKRTQFEKRLDLFQLKMSKLRCDDLKEFSSIVNRVYEDANISEMKPEHFKAMILLSGIDQPRYTATLFHVMNQIGEETPTMETVLKLADNYRKLYGDAQAATGQGGQMAPVVNAVSKFNPSWKNKHSNREYKSGERGSMPSSEC
;
A
#
# COMPACT_ATOMS: atom_id res chain seq x y z
N THR A 1 -3.28 -22.40 -19.18
CA THR A 1 -4.68 -21.93 -19.07
C THR A 1 -4.91 -21.06 -17.83
N VAL A 2 -4.40 -21.44 -16.65
CA VAL A 2 -4.50 -20.62 -15.42
C VAL A 2 -3.81 -19.25 -15.54
N SER A 3 -2.66 -19.17 -16.22
CA SER A 3 -1.94 -17.89 -16.42
C SER A 3 -2.70 -16.88 -17.28
N ILE A 4 -3.46 -17.34 -18.28
CA ILE A 4 -4.21 -16.47 -19.21
C ILE A 4 -5.44 -15.87 -18.48
N MET A 5 -6.04 -16.58 -17.53
CA MET A 5 -7.14 -16.03 -16.72
C MET A 5 -6.66 -14.97 -15.71
N LYS A 6 -5.46 -15.12 -15.12
CA LYS A 6 -4.87 -14.08 -14.27
C LYS A 6 -4.54 -12.80 -15.06
N GLU A 7 -4.10 -12.97 -16.31
CA GLU A 7 -3.79 -11.87 -17.23
C GLU A 7 -5.06 -11.13 -17.71
N LEU A 8 -6.20 -11.82 -17.83
CA LEU A 8 -7.48 -11.25 -18.28
C LEU A 8 -8.35 -10.65 -17.16
N PHE A 9 -8.23 -11.11 -15.91
CA PHE A 9 -9.06 -10.65 -14.79
C PHE A 9 -8.29 -9.89 -13.70
N GLY A 10 -6.96 -9.73 -13.86
CA GLY A 10 -6.07 -9.24 -12.82
C GLY A 10 -5.93 -10.22 -11.66
N ASP A 11 -4.93 -10.00 -10.79
CA ASP A 11 -4.88 -10.72 -9.51
C ASP A 11 -6.16 -10.39 -8.74
N LYS A 12 -7.06 -11.37 -8.62
CA LYS A 12 -8.25 -11.25 -7.80
C LYS A 12 -7.77 -11.07 -6.36
N ARG A 13 -7.87 -9.83 -5.85
CA ARG A 13 -7.68 -9.55 -4.44
C ARG A 13 -8.59 -10.46 -3.63
N THR A 14 -7.99 -11.12 -2.64
CA THR A 14 -8.70 -11.99 -1.70
C THR A 14 -9.70 -11.17 -0.90
N GLN A 15 -10.73 -11.83 -0.35
CA GLN A 15 -11.68 -11.16 0.54
C GLN A 15 -10.97 -10.58 1.77
N PHE A 16 -9.94 -11.26 2.27
CA PHE A 16 -9.08 -10.75 3.33
C PHE A 16 -8.41 -9.41 2.96
N GLU A 17 -7.78 -9.31 1.79
CA GLU A 17 -7.11 -8.07 1.35
C GLU A 17 -8.09 -6.91 1.21
N LYS A 18 -9.25 -7.15 0.59
CA LYS A 18 -10.31 -6.13 0.45
C LYS A 18 -10.78 -5.63 1.80
N ARG A 19 -11.00 -6.54 2.76
CA ARG A 19 -11.35 -6.20 4.13
C ARG A 19 -10.23 -5.40 4.79
N LEU A 20 -8.97 -5.80 4.63
CA LEU A 20 -7.87 -5.09 5.27
C LEU A 20 -7.73 -3.66 4.74
N ASP A 21 -7.88 -3.49 3.43
CA ASP A 21 -7.87 -2.17 2.79
C ASP A 21 -8.93 -1.25 3.40
N LEU A 22 -10.15 -1.75 3.64
CA LEU A 22 -11.21 -0.98 4.31
C LEU A 22 -10.77 -0.45 5.68
N PHE A 23 -10.20 -1.32 6.53
CA PHE A 23 -9.77 -0.92 7.88
C PHE A 23 -8.55 0.01 7.85
N GLN A 24 -7.79 0.01 6.77
CA GLN A 24 -6.62 0.86 6.59
C GLN A 24 -6.91 2.15 5.82
N LEU A 25 -8.15 2.39 5.40
CA LEU A 25 -8.56 3.61 4.71
C LEU A 25 -8.28 4.84 5.56
N LYS A 26 -7.53 5.78 4.97
CA LYS A 26 -7.25 7.09 5.54
C LYS A 26 -7.25 8.11 4.42
N MET A 27 -7.90 9.26 4.60
CA MET A 27 -7.89 10.37 3.63
C MET A 27 -6.46 10.76 3.23
N SER A 28 -5.54 10.78 4.21
CA SER A 28 -4.11 11.06 3.99
C SER A 28 -3.40 10.05 3.08
N LYS A 29 -3.82 8.78 3.06
CA LYS A 29 -3.28 7.76 2.14
C LYS A 29 -3.85 7.91 0.74
N LEU A 30 -5.10 8.34 0.62
CA LEU A 30 -5.81 8.50 -0.64
C LEU A 30 -5.57 9.86 -1.32
N ARG A 31 -4.95 10.82 -0.61
CA ARG A 31 -4.78 12.21 -1.06
C ARG A 31 -6.13 12.83 -1.47
N CYS A 32 -7.16 12.53 -0.70
CA CYS A 32 -8.51 13.04 -0.88
C CYS A 32 -8.77 14.08 0.21
N ASP A 33 -9.01 15.32 -0.21
CA ASP A 33 -9.24 16.46 0.69
C ASP A 33 -10.74 16.79 0.81
N ASP A 34 -11.61 16.15 0.02
CA ASP A 34 -13.06 16.31 0.07
C ASP A 34 -13.75 15.16 0.83
N LEU A 35 -14.55 15.51 1.83
CA LEU A 35 -15.30 14.56 2.64
C LEU A 35 -16.37 13.81 1.83
N LYS A 36 -17.00 14.44 0.83
CA LYS A 36 -18.03 13.78 0.02
C LYS A 36 -17.42 12.72 -0.89
N GLU A 37 -16.32 13.05 -1.55
CA GLU A 37 -15.54 12.09 -2.32
C GLU A 37 -15.07 10.93 -1.43
N PHE A 38 -14.51 11.21 -0.25
CA PHE A 38 -14.08 10.16 0.67
C PHE A 38 -15.25 9.27 1.14
N SER A 39 -16.42 9.84 1.45
CA SER A 39 -17.60 9.04 1.83
C SER A 39 -18.04 8.09 0.71
N SER A 40 -17.92 8.53 -0.54
CA SER A 40 -18.24 7.70 -1.71
C SER A 40 -17.23 6.57 -1.88
N ILE A 41 -15.95 6.82 -1.62
CA ILE A 41 -14.90 5.80 -1.60
C ILE A 41 -15.16 4.78 -0.47
N VAL A 42 -15.48 5.24 0.74
CA VAL A 42 -15.78 4.36 1.89
C VAL A 42 -16.94 3.42 1.56
N ASN A 43 -18.05 3.95 1.02
CA ASN A 43 -19.19 3.12 0.63
C ASN A 43 -18.79 2.07 -0.41
N ARG A 44 -18.03 2.45 -1.44
CA ARG A 44 -17.58 1.51 -2.48
C ARG A 44 -16.71 0.39 -1.90
N VAL A 45 -15.76 0.73 -1.03
CA VAL A 45 -14.85 -0.25 -0.44
C VAL A 45 -15.58 -1.13 0.58
N TYR A 46 -16.56 -0.59 1.31
CA TYR A 46 -17.40 -1.35 2.23
C TYR A 46 -18.18 -2.45 1.50
N GLU A 47 -18.82 -2.12 0.37
CA GLU A 47 -19.53 -3.09 -0.46
C GLU A 47 -18.59 -4.14 -1.06
N ASP A 48 -17.42 -3.72 -1.58
CA ASP A 48 -16.45 -4.65 -2.18
C ASP A 48 -15.85 -5.63 -1.15
N ALA A 49 -15.69 -5.18 0.10
CA ALA A 49 -15.15 -5.99 1.21
C ALA A 49 -16.16 -6.94 1.86
N ASN A 50 -17.44 -6.84 1.50
CA ASN A 50 -18.53 -7.70 1.99
C ASN A 50 -18.47 -7.88 3.53
N ILE A 51 -18.49 -6.75 4.24
CA ILE A 51 -18.31 -6.70 5.71
C ILE A 51 -19.53 -7.25 6.46
N SER A 52 -20.72 -7.14 5.88
CA SER A 52 -21.96 -7.65 6.45
C SER A 52 -21.92 -9.15 6.75
N GLU A 53 -21.16 -9.92 5.97
CA GLU A 53 -20.98 -11.37 6.16
C GLU A 53 -19.81 -11.73 7.09
N MET A 54 -19.10 -10.74 7.63
CA MET A 54 -17.91 -11.00 8.45
C MET A 54 -18.29 -11.32 9.90
N LYS A 55 -17.80 -12.47 10.39
CA LYS A 55 -18.00 -12.87 11.79
C LYS A 55 -17.23 -11.95 12.76
N PRO A 56 -17.71 -11.79 14.01
CA PRO A 56 -17.05 -10.95 15.01
C PRO A 56 -15.57 -11.30 15.26
N GLU A 57 -15.20 -12.58 15.19
CA GLU A 57 -13.83 -13.04 15.44
C GLU A 57 -12.85 -12.53 14.38
N HIS A 58 -13.31 -12.48 13.12
CA HIS A 58 -12.57 -11.95 11.99
C HIS A 58 -12.46 -10.42 12.08
N PHE A 59 -13.54 -9.74 12.45
CA PHE A 59 -13.56 -8.29 12.66
C PHE A 59 -12.49 -7.85 13.67
N LYS A 60 -12.39 -8.56 14.80
CA LYS A 60 -11.34 -8.31 15.81
C LYS A 60 -9.93 -8.48 15.25
N ALA A 61 -9.70 -9.49 14.42
CA ALA A 61 -8.42 -9.72 13.76
C ALA A 61 -8.05 -8.59 12.79
N MET A 62 -9.02 -8.08 12.03
CA MET A 62 -8.82 -6.94 11.12
C MET A 62 -8.44 -5.67 11.88
N ILE A 63 -9.07 -5.42 13.03
CA ILE A 63 -8.70 -4.30 13.90
C ILE A 63 -7.25 -4.47 14.39
N LEU A 64 -6.86 -5.66 14.85
CA LEU A 64 -5.48 -5.89 15.30
C LEU A 64 -4.50 -5.62 14.16
N LEU A 65 -4.70 -6.24 12.99
CA LEU A 65 -3.78 -6.13 11.85
C LEU A 65 -3.67 -4.69 11.33
N SER A 66 -4.78 -3.95 11.29
CA SER A 66 -4.79 -2.54 10.88
C SER A 66 -4.22 -1.58 11.94
N GLY A 67 -4.27 -1.97 13.22
CA GLY A 67 -3.76 -1.19 14.35
C GLY A 67 -2.27 -1.36 14.61
N ILE A 68 -1.60 -2.35 14.02
CA ILE A 68 -0.13 -2.51 14.14
C ILE A 68 0.55 -1.48 13.24
N ASP A 69 0.99 -0.37 13.85
CA ASP A 69 1.69 0.73 13.16
C ASP A 69 3.12 0.96 13.66
N GLN A 70 3.54 0.23 14.69
CA GLN A 70 4.86 0.40 15.27
C GLN A 70 5.96 -0.27 14.42
N PRO A 71 7.07 0.44 14.10
CA PRO A 71 8.13 -0.09 13.24
C PRO A 71 8.75 -1.42 13.70
N ARG A 72 8.81 -1.66 15.02
CA ARG A 72 9.35 -2.90 15.60
C ARG A 72 8.56 -4.16 15.21
N TYR A 73 7.29 -4.01 14.82
CA TYR A 73 6.43 -5.13 14.43
C TYR A 73 6.27 -5.26 12.92
N THR A 74 6.92 -4.44 12.10
CA THR A 74 6.80 -4.48 10.63
C THR A 74 7.21 -5.84 10.06
N ALA A 75 8.31 -6.43 10.55
CA ALA A 75 8.78 -7.74 10.09
C ALA A 75 7.82 -8.86 10.50
N THR A 76 7.29 -8.80 11.72
CA THR A 76 6.26 -9.73 12.20
C THR A 76 4.98 -9.62 11.37
N LEU A 77 4.50 -8.40 11.12
CA LEU A 77 3.30 -8.16 10.33
C LEU A 77 3.48 -8.69 8.91
N PHE A 78 4.63 -8.42 8.27
CA PHE A 78 4.94 -8.97 6.94
C PHE A 78 4.90 -10.51 6.93
N HIS A 79 5.48 -11.16 7.93
CA HIS A 79 5.44 -12.63 8.04
C HIS A 79 4.01 -13.16 8.21
N VAL A 80 3.23 -12.53 9.11
CA VAL A 80 1.83 -12.88 9.34
C VAL A 80 1.01 -12.74 8.05
N MET A 81 1.14 -11.60 7.37
CA MET A 81 0.42 -11.30 6.13
C MET A 81 0.72 -12.32 5.02
N ASN A 82 1.97 -12.78 4.91
CA ASN A 82 2.36 -13.79 3.91
C ASN A 82 1.90 -15.21 4.24
N GLN A 83 1.50 -15.48 5.48
CA GLN A 83 0.99 -16.80 5.90
C GLN A 83 -0.53 -16.86 6.00
N ILE A 84 -1.21 -15.70 5.96
CA ILE A 84 -2.66 -15.65 5.84
C ILE A 84 -3.04 -16.06 4.42
N GLY A 85 -3.95 -17.04 4.31
CA GLY A 85 -4.48 -17.50 3.03
C GLY A 85 -5.62 -16.62 2.50
N GLU A 86 -6.51 -17.22 1.71
CA GLU A 86 -7.65 -16.50 1.12
C GLU A 86 -8.74 -16.13 2.16
N GLU A 87 -8.82 -16.89 3.25
CA GLU A 87 -9.80 -16.69 4.33
C GLU A 87 -9.33 -15.63 5.33
N THR A 88 -10.26 -14.83 5.84
CA THR A 88 -9.97 -13.85 6.88
C THR A 88 -9.52 -14.56 8.17
N PRO A 89 -8.39 -14.20 8.79
CA PRO A 89 -7.90 -14.91 9.97
C PRO A 89 -8.76 -14.59 11.19
N THR A 90 -8.59 -15.40 12.24
CA THR A 90 -9.05 -15.05 13.59
C THR A 90 -7.92 -14.39 14.37
N MET A 91 -8.26 -13.76 15.50
CA MET A 91 -7.26 -13.19 16.41
C MET A 91 -6.24 -14.24 16.87
N GLU A 92 -6.71 -15.44 17.21
CA GLU A 92 -5.86 -16.55 17.65
C GLU A 92 -4.86 -16.96 16.56
N THR A 93 -5.32 -17.06 15.31
CA THR A 93 -4.45 -17.37 14.17
C THR A 93 -3.36 -16.31 14.01
N VAL A 94 -3.71 -15.02 14.05
CA VAL A 94 -2.75 -13.92 13.94
C VAL A 94 -1.69 -14.00 15.04
N LEU A 95 -2.09 -14.21 16.29
CA LEU A 95 -1.17 -14.31 17.42
C LEU A 95 -0.26 -15.53 17.31
N LYS A 96 -0.80 -16.69 16.91
CA LYS A 96 -0.02 -17.91 16.69
C LYS A 96 1.06 -17.72 15.62
N LEU A 97 0.72 -17.07 14.50
CA LEU A 97 1.67 -16.76 13.43
C LEU A 97 2.77 -15.80 13.92
N ALA A 98 2.40 -14.77 14.69
CA ALA A 98 3.34 -13.83 15.27
C ALA A 98 4.30 -14.50 16.28
N ASP A 99 3.78 -15.38 17.14
CA ASP A 99 4.59 -16.14 18.09
C ASP A 99 5.52 -17.13 17.41
N ASN A 100 5.05 -17.81 16.36
CA ASN A 100 5.89 -18.70 15.56
C ASN A 100 7.05 -17.93 14.93
N TYR A 101 6.79 -16.76 14.35
CA TYR A 101 7.83 -15.90 13.80
C TYR A 101 8.86 -15.50 14.86
N ARG A 102 8.41 -15.11 16.05
CA ARG A 102 9.30 -14.75 17.16
C ARG A 102 10.21 -15.90 17.58
N LYS A 103 9.68 -17.12 17.66
CA LYS A 103 10.47 -18.33 17.99
C LYS A 103 11.51 -18.61 16.91
N LEU A 104 11.09 -18.66 15.64
CA LEU A 104 11.99 -18.89 14.51
C LEU A 104 13.13 -17.88 14.45
N TYR A 105 12.82 -16.61 14.73
CA TYR A 105 13.83 -15.56 14.78
C TYR A 105 14.81 -15.73 15.96
N GLY A 106 14.29 -16.10 17.14
CA GLY A 106 15.13 -16.42 18.30
C GLY A 106 16.06 -17.61 18.05
N ASP A 107 15.54 -18.68 17.44
CA ASP A 107 16.31 -19.87 17.09
C ASP A 107 17.39 -19.54 16.04
N ALA A 108 17.07 -18.71 15.04
CA ALA A 108 18.03 -18.25 14.05
C ALA A 108 19.16 -17.40 14.67
N GLN A 109 18.85 -16.53 15.63
CA GLN A 109 19.89 -15.77 16.37
C GLN A 109 20.77 -16.69 17.22
N ALA A 110 20.18 -17.67 17.89
CA ALA A 110 20.93 -18.65 18.68
C ALA A 110 21.87 -19.49 17.80
N ALA A 111 21.43 -19.89 16.60
CA ALA A 111 22.22 -20.66 15.65
C ALA A 111 23.34 -19.84 14.97
N THR A 112 23.13 -18.53 14.78
CA THR A 112 24.09 -17.63 14.12
C THR A 112 25.04 -16.91 15.08
N GLY A 113 24.86 -17.06 16.39
CA GLY A 113 25.69 -16.43 17.42
C GLY A 113 25.56 -14.90 17.51
N GLN A 114 24.61 -14.29 16.79
CA GLN A 114 24.36 -12.85 16.83
C GLN A 114 23.31 -12.54 17.89
N GLY A 115 23.80 -12.20 19.08
CA GLY A 115 22.96 -11.74 20.18
C GLY A 115 22.35 -10.37 19.90
N GLY A 116 21.02 -10.32 19.83
CA GLY A 116 20.21 -9.18 20.25
C GLY A 116 20.27 -7.92 19.39
N GLN A 117 19.37 -7.84 18.41
CA GLN A 117 18.54 -6.65 18.16
C GLN A 117 17.45 -6.99 17.13
N MET A 118 16.19 -6.68 17.44
CA MET A 118 15.12 -6.54 16.43
C MET A 118 15.43 -5.30 15.58
N ALA A 119 16.42 -5.39 14.70
CA ALA A 119 16.67 -4.35 13.71
C ALA A 119 15.66 -4.53 12.56
N PRO A 120 15.00 -3.46 12.09
CA PRO A 120 14.15 -3.54 10.93
C PRO A 120 15.08 -3.72 9.72
N VAL A 121 15.22 -4.94 9.22
CA VAL A 121 15.91 -5.19 7.94
C VAL A 121 14.96 -4.78 6.81
N VAL A 122 14.75 -3.48 6.66
CA VAL A 122 14.27 -2.90 5.41
C VAL A 122 15.54 -2.69 4.59
N ASN A 123 15.94 -3.72 3.84
CA ASN A 123 16.92 -3.53 2.79
C ASN A 123 16.25 -2.63 1.74
N ALA A 124 16.61 -1.35 1.74
CA ALA A 124 16.22 -0.42 0.70
C ALA A 124 16.71 -0.99 -0.64
N VAL A 125 15.78 -1.45 -1.48
CA VAL A 125 16.09 -1.78 -2.87
C VAL A 125 16.63 -0.50 -3.50
N SER A 126 17.91 -0.51 -3.84
CA SER A 126 18.58 0.58 -4.53
C SER A 126 17.76 0.95 -5.76
N LYS A 127 17.34 2.22 -5.82
CA LYS A 127 16.61 2.79 -6.96
C LYS A 127 17.36 2.46 -8.24
N PHE A 128 16.78 1.59 -9.06
CA PHE A 128 17.16 1.46 -10.46
C PHE A 128 16.93 2.84 -11.09
N ASN A 129 18.00 3.42 -11.63
CA ASN A 129 18.02 4.75 -12.22
C ASN A 129 17.81 4.60 -13.73
N PRO A 130 16.58 4.73 -14.28
CA PRO A 130 16.45 4.89 -15.71
C PRO A 130 16.97 6.29 -16.07
N SER A 131 18.06 6.35 -16.81
CA SER A 131 18.58 7.59 -17.39
C SER A 131 17.52 8.14 -18.35
N TRP A 132 16.75 9.13 -17.92
CA TRP A 132 15.92 9.94 -18.82
C TRP A 132 16.85 10.91 -19.54
N LYS A 133 17.15 10.61 -20.81
CA LYS A 133 17.84 11.54 -21.71
C LYS A 133 16.99 12.80 -21.86
N ASN A 134 17.47 13.89 -21.28
CA ASN A 134 17.02 15.24 -21.57
C ASN A 134 17.11 15.51 -23.07
N LYS A 135 15.98 15.82 -23.70
CA LYS A 135 15.92 16.50 -25.01
C LYS A 135 14.87 17.60 -24.95
N HIS A 136 15.12 18.60 -24.11
CA HIS A 136 14.45 19.90 -24.25
C HIS A 136 15.10 20.64 -25.41
N SER A 137 14.44 20.65 -26.56
CA SER A 137 14.70 21.65 -27.60
C SER A 137 14.15 22.99 -27.13
N ASN A 138 15.07 23.92 -26.85
CA ASN A 138 14.81 25.35 -26.74
C ASN A 138 14.02 25.82 -27.97
N ARG A 139 12.82 26.38 -27.76
CA ARG A 139 12.20 27.27 -28.74
C ARG A 139 12.12 28.63 -28.07
N GLU A 140 13.13 29.44 -28.35
CA GLU A 140 13.22 30.85 -27.96
C GLU A 140 11.99 31.61 -28.47
N TYR A 141 11.23 32.17 -27.54
CA TYR A 141 10.35 33.29 -27.82
C TYR A 141 11.21 34.56 -27.78
N LYS A 142 11.50 35.13 -28.94
CA LYS A 142 12.03 36.50 -29.05
C LYS A 142 10.87 37.50 -29.06
N SER A 143 10.83 38.30 -28.01
CA SER A 143 10.10 39.58 -27.92
C SER A 143 10.95 40.73 -28.45
N GLY A 144 10.33 41.67 -29.15
CA GLY A 144 10.86 42.98 -29.57
C GLY A 144 10.34 43.35 -30.96
N GLU A 145 9.84 44.53 -31.31
CA GLU A 145 9.80 45.86 -30.69
C GLU A 145 8.69 46.71 -31.34
N ARG A 146 8.47 47.90 -30.79
CA ARG A 146 7.43 48.92 -31.05
C ARG A 146 7.53 49.62 -32.42
N GLY A 147 6.40 50.17 -32.88
CA GLY A 147 6.31 51.32 -33.81
C GLY A 147 4.86 51.55 -34.26
N SER A 148 4.11 52.44 -33.60
CA SER A 148 3.76 53.82 -34.04
C SER A 148 2.76 53.89 -35.21
N MET A 149 1.58 54.51 -34.95
CA MET A 149 0.57 54.92 -35.95
C MET A 149 1.15 55.88 -37.00
N PRO A 150 0.48 56.07 -38.15
CA PRO A 150 -0.45 57.21 -38.21
C PRO A 150 -1.78 56.93 -38.93
N SER A 151 -2.75 57.76 -38.58
CA SER A 151 -4.02 58.04 -39.23
C SER A 151 -3.86 58.51 -40.69
N SER A 152 -4.83 58.18 -41.55
CA SER A 152 -5.61 59.09 -42.43
C SER A 152 -6.02 58.45 -43.77
N GLU A 153 -7.32 58.58 -44.07
CA GLU A 153 -7.95 58.83 -45.38
C GLU A 153 -7.77 57.81 -46.54
N CYS A 154 -8.86 57.11 -46.87
CA CYS A 154 -9.71 57.34 -48.06
C CYS A 154 -10.96 56.44 -47.99
#